data_AF-A0A2V7YG82-F1
#
_entry.id   AF-A0A2V7YG82-F1
#
_cell.length_a   1.000
_cell.length_b   1.000
_cell.length_c   1.000
_cell.angle_alpha   90.00
_cell.angle_beta   90.00
_cell.angle_gamma   90.00
#
_symmetry.space_group_name_H-M   'P 1'
#
loop_
_entity.id
_entity.type
_entity.pdbx_description
1 polymer ?
#
loop_
_entity_poly.entity_id
_entity_poly.type
_entity_poly.pdbx_seq_one_letter_code
_entity_poly.pdbx_strand_id
1 'polypeptide(L)'
;MSRCDRFEAEGLLLLEQGLPLDEHFATCPDCLAARAAYERLSAEIAGLGAEDEPPVGWQARVWERIDQRRERRRFRWPGWRGWIVPVGAVLAASLAALFLIRPPGPQLPSLRVEIQAGATVRRGGEAQPGDLLRLTAATGGARHAELRVYRNDTELVLRCSTDRPCSRQGDEVRAAVLLDAVGRYQPLLLRSKSPLPSPVSDLEKDTSAALAAGADVKLGSEIVVR
;
A
#
# COMPACT_ATOMS: atom_id res chain seq x y z
N MET A 1 -38.17 0.36 1.74
CA MET A 1 -37.30 -0.84 1.83
C MET A 1 -36.02 -0.50 1.10
N SER A 2 -34.86 -0.60 1.77
CA SER A 2 -33.55 -0.32 1.16
C SER A 2 -33.14 -1.46 0.23
N ARG A 3 -32.63 -1.13 -0.96
CA ARG A 3 -32.05 -2.10 -1.91
C ARG A 3 -30.80 -2.73 -1.30
N CYS A 4 -30.66 -4.05 -1.37
CA CYS A 4 -29.43 -4.74 -0.98
C CYS A 4 -28.35 -4.55 -2.07
N ASP A 5 -27.19 -4.05 -1.68
CA ASP A 5 -26.01 -3.79 -2.54
C ASP A 5 -24.85 -4.77 -2.27
N ARG A 6 -25.08 -5.78 -1.43
CA ARG A 6 -24.06 -6.71 -0.95
C ARG A 6 -23.38 -7.50 -2.08
N PHE A 7 -24.09 -7.78 -3.18
CA PHE A 7 -23.48 -8.41 -4.36
C PHE A 7 -22.39 -7.54 -4.99
N GLU A 8 -22.62 -6.23 -5.11
CA GLU A 8 -21.65 -5.30 -5.67
C GLU A 8 -20.48 -5.06 -4.70
N ALA A 9 -20.75 -5.01 -3.40
CA ALA A 9 -19.75 -4.74 -2.37
C ALA A 9 -18.85 -5.95 -2.03
N GLU A 10 -19.41 -7.15 -1.99
CA GLU A 10 -18.73 -8.38 -1.52
C GLU A 10 -18.73 -9.49 -2.58
N GLY A 11 -19.90 -9.72 -3.22
CA GLY A 11 -20.12 -10.86 -4.11
C GLY A 11 -19.19 -10.89 -5.35
N LEU A 12 -18.96 -9.73 -5.98
CA LEU A 12 -18.05 -9.61 -7.11
C LEU A 12 -16.62 -10.06 -6.77
N LEU A 13 -16.09 -9.60 -5.64
CA LEU A 13 -14.74 -9.93 -5.21
C LEU A 13 -14.60 -11.43 -4.91
N LEU A 14 -15.60 -12.04 -4.29
CA LEU A 14 -15.61 -13.49 -4.03
C LEU A 14 -15.62 -14.29 -5.33
N LEU A 15 -16.42 -13.89 -6.33
CA LEU A 15 -16.46 -14.53 -7.65
C LEU A 15 -15.12 -14.44 -8.38
N GLU A 16 -14.49 -13.27 -8.39
CA GLU A 16 -13.17 -13.06 -9.02
C GLU A 16 -12.07 -13.91 -8.36
N GLN A 17 -12.18 -14.15 -7.06
CA GLN A 17 -11.26 -15.02 -6.30
C GLN A 17 -11.60 -16.52 -6.42
N GLY A 18 -12.68 -16.88 -7.11
CA GLY A 18 -13.16 -18.27 -7.20
C GLY A 18 -13.69 -18.83 -5.88
N LEU A 19 -14.05 -17.96 -4.94
CA LEU A 19 -14.61 -18.34 -3.65
C LEU A 19 -16.14 -18.57 -3.75
N PRO A 20 -16.69 -19.47 -2.92
CA PRO A 20 -18.13 -19.70 -2.90
C PRO A 20 -18.88 -18.48 -2.35
N LEU A 21 -20.03 -18.19 -2.95
CA LEU A 21 -20.98 -17.21 -2.43
C LEU A 21 -21.79 -17.82 -1.28
N ASP A 22 -22.03 -17.05 -0.23
CA ASP A 22 -22.87 -17.45 0.90
C ASP A 22 -24.36 -17.63 0.50
N GLU A 23 -25.17 -18.13 1.43
CA GLU A 23 -26.60 -18.41 1.23
C GLU A 23 -27.42 -17.14 0.92
N HIS A 24 -26.96 -15.96 1.35
CA HIS A 24 -27.66 -14.71 1.08
C HIS A 24 -27.71 -14.41 -0.43
N PHE A 25 -26.60 -14.64 -1.14
CA PHE A 25 -26.55 -14.41 -2.60
C PHE A 25 -27.44 -15.36 -3.40
N ALA A 26 -27.81 -16.51 -2.82
CA ALA A 26 -28.71 -17.48 -3.45
C ALA A 26 -30.19 -17.14 -3.24
N THR A 27 -30.53 -16.37 -2.20
CA THR A 27 -31.92 -16.17 -1.75
C THR A 27 -32.38 -14.71 -1.84
N CYS A 28 -31.47 -13.74 -1.81
CA CYS A 28 -31.80 -12.32 -1.89
C CYS A 28 -32.15 -11.89 -3.34
N PRO A 29 -33.37 -11.40 -3.62
CA PRO A 29 -33.78 -11.01 -4.97
C PRO A 29 -32.91 -9.93 -5.60
N ASP A 30 -32.46 -8.94 -4.82
CA ASP A 30 -31.59 -7.87 -5.30
C ASP A 30 -30.20 -8.41 -5.69
N CYS A 31 -29.63 -9.33 -4.91
CA CYS A 31 -28.36 -9.97 -5.22
C CYS A 31 -28.46 -10.86 -6.46
N LEU A 32 -29.54 -11.63 -6.60
CA LEU A 32 -29.80 -12.43 -7.79
C LEU A 32 -29.93 -11.56 -9.05
N ALA A 33 -30.66 -10.45 -8.96
CA ALA A 33 -30.79 -9.50 -10.06
C ALA A 33 -29.44 -8.85 -10.43
N ALA A 34 -28.65 -8.44 -9.44
CA ALA A 34 -27.31 -7.88 -9.66
C ALA A 34 -26.37 -8.91 -10.30
N ARG A 35 -26.41 -10.17 -9.86
CA ARG A 35 -25.64 -11.27 -10.44
C ARG A 35 -26.01 -11.52 -11.90
N ALA A 36 -27.31 -11.59 -12.21
CA ALA A 36 -27.77 -11.77 -13.58
C ALA A 36 -27.36 -10.61 -14.50
N ALA A 37 -27.31 -9.37 -13.97
CA ALA A 37 -26.80 -8.22 -14.71
C ALA A 37 -25.29 -8.33 -14.96
N TYR A 38 -24.50 -8.76 -13.97
CA TYR A 38 -23.07 -9.00 -14.12
C TYR A 38 -22.76 -10.11 -15.13
N GLU A 39 -23.47 -11.24 -15.08
CA GLU A 39 -23.31 -12.35 -16.02
C GLU A 39 -23.63 -11.91 -17.45
N ARG A 40 -24.66 -11.08 -17.64
CA ARG A 40 -25.00 -10.50 -18.95
C ARG A 40 -23.88 -9.60 -19.48
N LEU A 41 -23.38 -8.68 -18.66
CA LEU A 41 -22.26 -7.81 -19.05
C LEU A 41 -21.00 -8.62 -19.38
N SER A 42 -20.71 -9.65 -18.60
CA SER A 42 -19.56 -10.54 -18.83
C SER A 42 -19.69 -11.27 -20.17
N ALA A 43 -20.89 -11.76 -20.49
CA ALA A 43 -21.17 -12.39 -21.78
C ALA A 43 -21.07 -11.40 -22.95
N GLU A 44 -21.57 -10.18 -22.80
CA GLU A 44 -21.43 -9.11 -23.80
C GLU A 44 -19.96 -8.78 -24.07
N ILE A 45 -19.16 -8.62 -23.01
CA ILE A 45 -17.71 -8.35 -23.12
C ILE A 45 -16.98 -9.53 -23.78
N ALA A 46 -17.31 -10.76 -23.41
CA ALA A 46 -16.71 -11.96 -24.01
C ALA A 46 -17.08 -12.13 -25.50
N GLY A 47 -18.19 -11.54 -25.94
CA GLY A 47 -18.62 -11.54 -27.34
C GLY A 47 -17.96 -10.48 -28.22
N LEU A 48 -17.19 -9.55 -27.64
CA LEU A 48 -16.50 -8.50 -28.39
C LEU A 48 -15.38 -9.11 -29.26
N GLY A 49 -15.36 -8.72 -30.54
CA GLY A 49 -14.40 -9.20 -31.52
C GLY A 49 -13.22 -8.24 -31.70
N ALA A 50 -12.35 -8.55 -32.67
CA ALA A 50 -11.26 -7.66 -33.07
C ALA A 50 -11.74 -6.29 -33.60
N GLU A 51 -12.95 -6.23 -34.15
CA GLU A 51 -13.58 -4.99 -34.63
C GLU A 51 -13.99 -4.04 -33.48
N ASP A 52 -14.10 -4.56 -32.26
CA ASP A 52 -14.43 -3.79 -31.05
C ASP A 52 -13.16 -3.29 -30.33
N GLU A 53 -12.00 -3.37 -30.97
CA GLU A 53 -10.74 -2.92 -30.37
C GLU A 53 -10.80 -1.40 -30.14
N PRO A 54 -10.58 -0.96 -28.89
CA PRO A 54 -10.75 0.44 -28.56
C PRO A 54 -9.69 1.29 -29.27
N PRO A 55 -10.05 2.50 -29.75
CA PRO A 55 -9.19 3.30 -30.62
C PRO A 55 -7.89 3.69 -29.93
N VAL A 56 -6.80 3.79 -30.70
CA VAL A 56 -5.47 4.15 -30.17
C VAL A 56 -5.54 5.37 -29.23
N GLY A 57 -4.89 5.24 -28.07
CA GLY A 57 -4.84 6.29 -27.03
C GLY A 57 -6.12 6.45 -26.19
N TRP A 58 -7.16 5.61 -26.38
CA TRP A 58 -8.37 5.66 -25.55
C TRP A 58 -8.06 5.61 -24.04
N GLN A 59 -7.12 4.75 -23.66
CA GLN A 59 -6.78 4.52 -22.26
C GLN A 59 -6.19 5.79 -21.63
N ALA A 60 -5.30 6.48 -22.35
CA ALA A 60 -4.72 7.75 -21.90
C ALA A 60 -5.82 8.81 -21.69
N ARG A 61 -6.78 8.93 -22.62
CA ARG A 61 -7.90 9.87 -22.52
C ARG A 61 -8.82 9.57 -21.32
N VAL A 62 -9.07 8.29 -21.03
CA VAL A 62 -9.87 7.88 -19.86
C VAL A 62 -9.15 8.26 -18.56
N TRP A 63 -7.84 8.00 -18.47
CA TRP A 63 -7.04 8.35 -17.30
C TRP A 63 -6.98 9.85 -17.05
N GLU A 64 -6.70 10.64 -18.09
CA GLU A 64 -6.69 12.10 -18.00
C GLU A 64 -8.02 12.63 -17.44
N ARG A 65 -9.15 12.07 -17.89
CA ARG A 65 -10.48 12.45 -17.40
C ARG A 65 -10.70 12.08 -15.92
N ILE A 66 -10.16 10.95 -15.46
CA ILE A 66 -10.22 10.54 -14.05
C ILE A 66 -9.40 11.51 -13.18
N ASP A 67 -8.20 11.85 -13.63
CA ASP A 67 -7.30 12.76 -12.90
C ASP A 67 -7.87 14.17 -12.82
N GLN A 68 -8.40 14.71 -13.92
CA GLN A 68 -9.10 15.99 -13.93
C GLN A 68 -10.30 15.99 -12.94
N ARG A 69 -11.05 14.89 -12.82
CA ARG A 69 -12.15 14.78 -11.84
C ARG A 69 -11.64 14.79 -10.39
N ARG A 70 -10.51 14.14 -10.12
CA ARG A 70 -9.87 14.14 -8.79
C ARG A 70 -9.37 15.53 -8.41
N GLU A 71 -8.74 16.23 -9.34
CA GLU A 71 -8.27 17.61 -9.13
C GLU A 71 -9.42 18.57 -8.85
N ARG A 72 -10.49 18.52 -9.66
CA ARG A 72 -11.71 19.33 -9.42
C ARG A 72 -12.34 19.06 -8.06
N ARG A 73 -12.27 17.83 -7.54
CA ARG A 73 -12.75 17.50 -6.18
C ARG A 73 -11.84 18.07 -5.09
N ARG A 74 -10.51 18.05 -5.28
CA ARG A 74 -9.55 18.65 -4.35
C ARG A 74 -9.69 20.17 -4.28
N PHE A 75 -9.94 20.82 -5.41
CA PHE A 75 -10.13 22.28 -5.49
C PHE A 75 -11.54 22.75 -5.07
N ARG A 76 -12.48 21.83 -4.77
CA ARG A 76 -13.78 22.16 -4.14
C ARG A 76 -13.70 22.31 -2.61
N TRP A 77 -12.52 22.59 -2.05
CA TRP A 77 -12.45 23.11 -0.69
C TRP A 77 -13.15 24.49 -0.66
N PRO A 78 -14.21 24.66 0.15
CA PRO A 78 -15.00 25.88 0.14
C PRO A 78 -14.15 27.02 0.70
N GLY A 79 -13.77 27.96 -0.17
CA GLY A 79 -13.06 29.20 0.14
C GLY A 79 -13.85 30.18 1.01
N TRP A 80 -14.67 29.68 1.93
CA TRP A 80 -15.57 30.44 2.80
C TRP A 80 -15.22 30.34 4.30
N ARG A 81 -14.05 29.79 4.64
CA ARG A 81 -13.51 29.82 6.02
C ARG A 81 -12.51 30.95 6.27
N GLY A 82 -12.32 31.86 5.31
CA GLY A 82 -11.32 32.93 5.42
C GLY A 82 -11.79 34.27 5.98
N TRP A 83 -13.09 34.50 6.21
CA TRP A 83 -13.63 35.87 6.36
C TRP A 83 -14.45 36.15 7.62
N ILE A 84 -14.39 35.32 8.67
CA ILE A 84 -14.92 35.71 9.99
C ILE A 84 -14.05 35.09 11.09
N VAL A 85 -13.18 35.88 11.73
CA VAL A 85 -13.25 36.26 13.16
C VAL A 85 -12.31 37.45 13.42
N PRO A 86 -12.81 38.58 13.98
CA PRO A 86 -12.01 39.71 14.44
C PRO A 86 -11.58 39.58 15.92
N VAL A 87 -10.38 40.12 16.24
CA VAL A 87 -9.99 40.75 17.54
C VAL A 87 -9.81 39.86 18.79
N GLY A 88 -9.79 38.53 18.68
CA GLY A 88 -9.32 37.61 19.76
C GLY A 88 -7.85 37.16 19.65
N ALA A 89 -7.05 37.77 18.77
CA ALA A 89 -5.90 37.10 18.17
C ALA A 89 -4.57 37.19 18.92
N VAL A 90 -4.43 38.04 19.96
CA VAL A 90 -3.11 38.28 20.58
C VAL A 90 -2.82 37.33 21.76
N LEU A 91 -3.83 36.87 22.50
CA LEU A 91 -3.66 35.89 23.58
C LEU A 91 -3.79 34.42 23.10
N ALA A 92 -4.48 34.18 21.99
CA ALA A 92 -4.57 32.83 21.40
C ALA A 92 -3.30 32.46 20.60
N ALA A 93 -2.56 33.43 20.05
CA ALA A 93 -1.34 33.18 19.28
C ALA A 93 -0.18 32.63 20.14
N SER A 94 -0.07 33.03 21.41
CA SER A 94 0.95 32.52 22.33
C SER A 94 0.66 31.09 22.82
N LEU A 95 -0.62 30.73 23.03
CA LEU A 95 -1.01 29.34 23.29
C LEU A 95 -0.93 28.44 22.04
N ALA A 96 -1.23 28.99 20.86
CA ALA A 96 -1.06 28.28 19.59
C ALA A 96 0.42 28.03 19.24
N ALA A 97 1.32 28.98 19.56
CA ALA A 97 2.77 28.77 19.43
C ALA A 97 3.28 27.64 20.35
N LEU A 98 2.75 27.53 21.57
CA LEU A 98 3.05 26.41 22.47
C LEU A 98 2.52 25.06 21.96
N PHE A 99 1.40 25.04 21.25
CA PHE A 99 0.90 23.82 20.59
C PHE A 99 1.67 23.46 19.32
N LEU A 100 2.25 24.43 18.61
CA LEU A 100 3.12 24.19 17.45
C LEU A 100 4.51 23.65 17.82
N ILE A 101 4.96 23.88 19.07
CA ILE A 101 6.22 23.32 19.59
C ILE A 101 6.01 21.90 20.17
N ARG A 102 4.80 21.33 20.10
CA ARG A 102 4.58 19.97 20.59
C ARG A 102 5.40 19.01 19.72
N PRO A 103 6.48 18.39 20.24
CA PRO A 103 7.28 17.48 19.44
C PRO A 103 6.36 16.37 18.95
N PRO A 104 6.46 15.95 17.68
CA PRO A 104 5.66 14.85 17.16
C PRO A 104 5.80 13.69 18.14
N GLY A 105 4.66 13.21 18.64
CA GLY A 105 4.65 12.10 19.59
C GLY A 105 5.38 10.90 18.99
N PRO A 106 5.97 10.03 19.83
CA PRO A 106 6.69 8.86 19.36
C PRO A 106 5.79 8.06 18.42
N GLN A 107 6.21 7.94 17.16
CA GLN A 107 5.46 7.18 16.18
C GLN A 107 5.57 5.70 16.52
N LEU A 108 4.43 5.01 16.51
CA LEU A 108 4.43 3.57 16.67
C LEU A 108 5.21 2.93 15.52
N PRO A 109 6.00 1.88 15.82
CA PRO A 109 6.72 1.18 14.79
C PRO A 109 5.77 0.59 13.77
N SER A 110 6.06 0.85 12.50
CA SER A 110 5.26 0.34 11.40
C SER A 110 6.16 0.05 10.21
N LEU A 111 5.74 -0.90 9.38
CA LEU A 111 6.38 -1.24 8.12
C LEU A 111 5.29 -1.26 7.06
N ARG A 112 5.38 -0.35 6.10
CA ARG A 112 4.48 -0.25 4.95
C ARG A 112 5.23 -0.70 3.69
N VAL A 113 4.56 -1.53 2.92
CA VAL A 113 5.09 -2.14 1.70
C VAL A 113 4.16 -1.75 0.56
N GLU A 114 4.71 -1.16 -0.49
CA GLU A 114 3.96 -0.78 -1.69
C GLU A 114 4.69 -1.26 -2.93
N ILE A 115 3.95 -1.85 -3.86
CA ILE A 115 4.49 -2.23 -5.18
C ILE A 115 4.21 -1.07 -6.12
N GLN A 116 5.25 -0.54 -6.75
CA GLN A 116 5.12 0.40 -7.85
C GLN A 116 5.41 -0.35 -9.15
N ALA A 117 4.38 -0.45 -10.00
CA ALA A 117 4.50 -1.08 -11.31
C ALA A 117 5.62 -0.46 -12.15
N GLY A 118 6.43 -1.31 -12.78
CA GLY A 118 7.47 -0.91 -13.72
C GLY A 118 6.89 -0.24 -14.98
N ALA A 119 7.75 0.46 -15.73
CA ALA A 119 7.34 1.23 -16.91
C ALA A 119 6.74 0.37 -18.05
N THR A 120 6.96 -0.95 -18.03
CA THR A 120 6.75 -1.83 -19.18
C THR A 120 5.53 -2.75 -19.08
N VAL A 121 4.84 -2.84 -17.93
CA VAL A 121 3.76 -3.83 -17.76
C VAL A 121 2.56 -3.24 -17.02
N ARG A 122 1.42 -3.08 -17.72
CA ARG A 122 0.10 -2.88 -17.11
C ARG A 122 -0.66 -4.21 -17.15
N ARG A 123 -0.42 -5.12 -16.20
CA ARG A 123 -1.20 -6.37 -16.07
C ARG A 123 -1.32 -6.80 -14.61
N GLY A 124 -2.54 -7.10 -14.17
CA GLY A 124 -2.84 -7.71 -12.88
C GLY A 124 -2.53 -6.82 -11.65
N GLY A 125 -3.12 -7.16 -10.51
CA GLY A 125 -2.72 -6.59 -9.21
C GLY A 125 -1.54 -7.31 -8.56
N GLU A 126 -0.95 -8.28 -9.26
CA GLU A 126 0.16 -9.11 -8.77
C GLU A 126 1.52 -8.46 -9.08
N ALA A 127 2.51 -8.68 -8.21
CA ALA A 127 3.86 -8.20 -8.43
C ALA A 127 4.56 -8.97 -9.56
N GLN A 128 5.36 -8.29 -10.36
CA GLN A 128 6.05 -8.85 -11.52
C GLN A 128 7.56 -8.51 -11.49
N PRO A 129 8.41 -9.31 -12.16
CA PRO A 129 9.79 -8.92 -12.37
C PRO A 129 9.87 -7.57 -13.11
N GLY A 130 10.71 -6.66 -12.60
CA GLY A 130 10.85 -5.28 -13.06
C GLY A 130 10.06 -4.25 -12.24
N ASP A 131 9.16 -4.68 -11.35
CA ASP A 131 8.48 -3.78 -10.42
C ASP A 131 9.41 -3.27 -9.32
N LEU A 132 9.03 -2.14 -8.72
CA LEU A 132 9.78 -1.53 -7.63
C LEU A 132 9.03 -1.68 -6.30
N LEU A 133 9.63 -2.40 -5.36
CA LEU A 133 9.14 -2.53 -3.99
C LEU A 133 9.56 -1.31 -3.17
N ARG A 134 8.60 -0.44 -2.83
CA ARG A 134 8.79 0.70 -1.94
C ARG A 134 8.51 0.31 -0.50
N LEU A 135 9.48 0.57 0.37
CA LEU A 135 9.43 0.22 1.79
C LEU A 135 9.53 1.52 2.58
N THR A 136 8.57 1.71 3.50
CA THR A 136 8.58 2.83 4.45
C THR A 136 8.41 2.26 5.85
N ALA A 137 9.38 2.51 6.72
CA ALA A 137 9.37 2.02 8.10
C ALA A 137 9.48 3.17 9.10
N ALA A 138 8.53 3.24 10.04
CA ALA A 138 8.68 4.03 11.24
C ALA A 138 9.46 3.21 12.28
N THR A 139 10.60 3.72 12.73
CA THR A 139 11.50 3.05 13.68
C THR A 139 11.10 3.28 15.14
N GLY A 140 10.24 4.27 15.41
CA GLY A 140 9.81 4.63 16.77
C GLY A 140 10.97 5.07 17.67
N GLY A 141 11.93 5.81 17.10
CA GLY A 141 13.09 6.33 17.84
C GLY A 141 14.20 5.30 18.12
N ALA A 142 14.13 4.10 17.55
CA ALA A 142 15.16 3.08 17.75
C ALA A 142 16.52 3.54 17.18
N ARG A 143 17.55 3.54 18.05
CA ARG A 143 18.92 3.91 17.67
C ARG A 143 19.48 2.98 16.59
N HIS A 144 19.27 1.68 16.76
CA HIS A 144 19.65 0.67 15.79
C HIS A 144 18.37 0.14 15.14
N ALA A 145 18.13 0.55 13.90
CA ALA A 145 17.03 0.06 13.09
C ALA A 145 17.56 -0.35 11.72
N GLU A 146 17.09 -1.49 11.23
CA GLU A 146 17.52 -2.02 9.94
C GLU A 146 16.32 -2.62 9.20
N LEU A 147 16.14 -2.19 7.96
CA LEU A 147 15.17 -2.75 7.02
C LEU A 147 15.88 -3.84 6.22
N ARG A 148 15.28 -5.02 6.15
CA ARG A 148 15.79 -6.12 5.33
C ARG A 148 14.70 -6.64 4.41
N VAL A 149 15.12 -7.14 3.25
CA VAL A 149 14.26 -7.89 2.35
C VAL A 149 14.98 -9.17 1.98
N TYR A 150 14.32 -10.30 2.18
CA TYR A 150 14.81 -11.61 1.78
C TYR A 150 14.02 -12.11 0.58
N ARG A 151 14.68 -12.77 -0.35
CA ARG A 151 14.06 -13.56 -1.42
C ARG A 151 14.15 -15.04 -1.06
N ASN A 152 13.03 -15.74 -1.15
CA ASN A 152 12.90 -17.17 -0.87
C ASN A 152 13.58 -17.58 0.46
N ASP A 153 13.49 -16.71 1.46
CA ASP A 153 14.01 -16.89 2.83
C ASP A 153 15.53 -17.10 2.96
N THR A 154 16.27 -17.09 1.85
CA THR A 154 17.68 -17.55 1.79
C THR A 154 18.62 -16.58 1.07
N GLU A 155 18.09 -15.47 0.58
CA GLU A 155 18.87 -14.47 -0.12
C GLU A 155 18.52 -13.08 0.38
N LEU A 156 19.49 -12.39 0.99
CA LEU A 156 19.33 -11.01 1.42
C LEU A 156 19.47 -10.05 0.23
N VAL A 157 18.36 -9.58 -0.32
CA VAL A 157 18.34 -8.69 -1.50
C VAL A 157 18.44 -7.20 -1.13
N LEU A 158 18.02 -6.83 0.09
CA LEU A 158 18.20 -5.48 0.62
C LEU A 158 18.62 -5.54 2.08
N ARG A 159 19.64 -4.76 2.41
CA ARG A 159 20.03 -4.40 3.78
C ARG A 159 20.10 -2.88 3.90
N CYS A 160 19.37 -2.33 4.86
CA CYS A 160 19.12 -0.90 4.92
C CYS A 160 19.18 -0.38 6.36
N SER A 161 20.30 0.21 6.75
CA SER A 161 20.48 0.85 8.06
C SER A 161 20.60 2.37 7.91
N THR A 162 21.76 2.83 7.44
CA THR A 162 22.08 4.25 7.17
C THR A 162 22.64 4.49 5.78
N ASP A 163 23.10 3.44 5.10
CA ASP A 163 23.83 3.55 3.85
C ASP A 163 22.88 3.50 2.64
N ARG A 164 23.36 4.03 1.50
CA ARG A 164 22.63 3.94 0.22
C ARG A 164 22.37 2.46 -0.13
N PRO A 165 21.21 2.12 -0.74
CA PRO A 165 20.26 3.00 -1.42
C PRO A 165 19.18 3.63 -0.52
N CYS A 166 19.34 3.58 0.80
CA CYS A 166 18.32 4.05 1.72
C CYS A 166 18.38 5.54 2.03
N SER A 167 17.22 6.08 2.43
CA SER A 167 17.10 7.43 2.96
C SER A 167 16.47 7.36 4.34
N ARG A 168 17.15 7.93 5.34
CA ARG A 168 16.63 8.06 6.71
C ARG A 168 16.30 9.52 6.99
N GLN A 169 15.07 9.79 7.40
CA GLN A 169 14.57 11.12 7.78
C GLN A 169 13.93 11.04 9.15
N GLY A 170 14.69 11.44 10.18
CA GLY A 170 14.27 11.28 11.58
C GLY A 170 14.07 9.80 11.93
N ASP A 171 12.84 9.47 12.34
CA ASP A 171 12.44 8.13 12.72
C ASP A 171 11.97 7.27 11.55
N GLU A 172 11.95 7.80 10.34
CA GLU A 172 11.50 7.08 9.15
C GLU A 172 12.67 6.60 8.29
N VAL A 173 12.63 5.34 7.88
CA VAL A 173 13.56 4.72 6.93
C VAL A 173 12.80 4.37 5.66
N ARG A 174 13.30 4.86 4.52
CA ARG A 174 12.75 4.58 3.19
C ARG A 174 13.77 3.83 2.35
N ALA A 175 13.28 2.81 1.65
CA ALA A 175 14.06 2.06 0.68
C ALA A 175 13.21 1.71 -0.55
N ALA A 176 13.90 1.44 -1.65
CA ALA A 176 13.31 0.91 -2.86
C ALA A 176 14.15 -0.27 -3.36
N VAL A 177 13.50 -1.37 -3.74
CA VAL A 177 14.15 -2.58 -4.24
C VAL A 177 13.54 -2.93 -5.58
N LEU A 178 14.37 -3.20 -6.59
CA LEU A 178 13.90 -3.76 -7.85
C LEU A 178 13.60 -5.25 -7.64
N LEU A 179 12.39 -5.68 -8.00
CA LEU A 179 12.03 -7.09 -8.02
C LEU A 179 12.59 -7.69 -9.31
N ASP A 180 13.83 -8.19 -9.29
CA ASP A 180 14.55 -8.58 -10.49
C ASP A 180 14.32 -10.03 -10.93
N ALA A 181 13.78 -10.87 -10.04
CA ALA A 181 13.42 -12.26 -10.34
C ALA A 181 12.13 -12.70 -9.65
N VAL A 182 11.58 -13.80 -10.16
CA VAL A 182 10.46 -14.56 -9.58
C VAL A 182 10.84 -15.09 -8.20
N GLY A 183 9.89 -15.07 -7.26
CA GLY A 183 10.10 -15.58 -5.91
C GLY A 183 9.21 -14.92 -4.85
N ARG A 184 9.39 -15.34 -3.60
CA ARG A 184 8.75 -14.73 -2.43
C ARG A 184 9.68 -13.72 -1.79
N TYR A 185 9.24 -12.49 -1.66
CA TYR A 185 9.98 -11.42 -1.02
C TYR A 185 9.39 -11.12 0.34
N GLN A 186 10.18 -11.31 1.39
CA GLN A 186 9.78 -11.07 2.77
C GLN A 186 10.50 -9.83 3.32
N PRO A 187 9.82 -8.68 3.40
CA PRO A 187 10.34 -7.50 4.06
C PRO A 187 10.20 -7.61 5.58
N LEU A 188 11.17 -7.07 6.30
CA LEU A 188 11.12 -6.96 7.76
C LEU A 188 11.88 -5.75 8.29
N LEU A 189 11.43 -5.27 9.44
CA LEU A 189 12.06 -4.20 10.20
C LEU A 189 12.60 -4.78 11.52
N LEU A 190 13.91 -4.66 11.71
CA LEU A 190 14.60 -4.95 12.97
C LEU A 190 14.82 -3.65 13.74
N ARG A 191 14.61 -3.69 15.05
CA ARG A 191 14.86 -2.53 15.94
C ARG A 191 15.50 -3.00 17.23
N SER A 192 16.55 -2.34 17.67
CA SER A 192 17.22 -2.69 18.93
C SER A 192 17.81 -1.46 19.62
N LYS A 193 18.02 -1.60 20.94
CA LYS A 193 18.81 -0.66 21.75
C LYS A 193 20.32 -0.88 21.58
N SER A 194 20.71 -2.03 21.06
CA SER A 194 22.11 -2.44 20.82
C SER A 194 22.36 -2.63 19.31
N PRO A 195 23.63 -2.61 18.84
CA PRO A 195 23.95 -2.94 17.46
C PRO A 195 23.37 -4.28 17.03
N LEU A 196 22.77 -4.33 15.84
CA LEU A 196 22.21 -5.56 15.27
C LEU A 196 23.33 -6.47 14.77
N PRO A 197 23.19 -7.80 14.90
CA PRO A 197 24.16 -8.75 14.37
C PRO A 197 24.22 -8.67 12.83
N SER A 198 25.40 -8.94 12.29
CA SER A 198 25.61 -9.03 10.84
C SER A 198 24.81 -10.21 10.28
N PRO A 199 24.10 -10.03 9.15
CA PRO A 199 23.31 -11.10 8.55
C PRO A 199 24.19 -12.19 7.94
N VAL A 200 23.68 -13.42 7.93
CA VAL A 200 24.26 -14.58 7.25
C VAL A 200 23.44 -15.00 6.01
N SER A 201 22.52 -14.13 5.56
CA SER A 201 21.68 -14.34 4.37
C SER A 201 20.67 -15.48 4.51
N ASP A 202 20.10 -15.67 5.70
CA ASP A 202 19.04 -16.65 5.93
C ASP A 202 18.02 -16.01 6.90
N LEU A 203 16.76 -15.89 6.46
CA LEU A 203 15.73 -15.13 7.16
C LEU A 203 15.53 -15.64 8.59
N GLU A 204 15.44 -16.96 8.77
CA GLU A 204 15.16 -17.58 10.05
C GLU A 204 16.34 -17.42 11.01
N LYS A 205 17.56 -17.69 10.54
CA LYS A 205 18.78 -17.53 11.34
C LYS A 205 19.02 -16.09 11.71
N ASP A 206 18.84 -15.17 10.77
CA ASP A 206 19.04 -13.74 10.98
C ASP A 206 18.00 -13.15 11.95
N THR A 207 16.75 -13.59 11.83
CA THR A 207 15.67 -13.21 12.75
C THR A 207 15.94 -13.74 14.16
N SER A 208 16.33 -15.01 14.27
CA SER A 208 16.66 -15.64 15.54
C SER A 208 17.86 -14.98 16.21
N ALA A 209 18.91 -14.68 15.46
CA ALA A 209 20.09 -13.97 15.95
C ALA A 209 19.74 -12.54 16.41
N ALA A 210 18.88 -11.83 15.66
CA ALA A 210 18.42 -10.50 16.06
C ALA A 210 17.59 -10.55 17.35
N LEU A 211 16.65 -11.49 17.48
CA LEU A 211 15.87 -11.71 18.69
C LEU A 211 16.77 -12.05 19.89
N ALA A 212 17.75 -12.93 19.71
CA ALA A 212 18.73 -13.26 20.75
C ALA A 212 19.58 -12.05 21.18
N ALA A 213 19.82 -11.10 20.28
CA ALA A 213 20.46 -9.82 20.58
C ALA A 213 19.49 -8.76 21.15
N GLY A 214 18.26 -9.14 21.48
CA GLY A 214 17.25 -8.26 22.07
C GLY A 214 16.60 -7.30 21.09
N ALA A 215 16.58 -7.62 19.80
CA ALA A 215 15.86 -6.83 18.81
C ALA A 215 14.36 -7.16 18.77
N ASP A 216 13.53 -6.16 18.52
CA ASP A 216 12.15 -6.33 18.07
C ASP A 216 12.13 -6.59 16.56
N VAL A 217 11.28 -7.53 16.13
CA VAL A 217 11.11 -7.88 14.72
C VAL A 217 9.68 -7.60 14.27
N LYS A 218 9.52 -6.85 13.18
CA LYS A 218 8.24 -6.62 12.53
C LYS A 218 8.31 -7.10 11.08
N LEU A 219 7.60 -8.19 10.77
CA LEU A 219 7.41 -8.66 9.41
C LEU A 219 6.43 -7.75 8.67
N GLY A 220 6.73 -7.45 7.40
CA GLY A 220 5.78 -6.87 6.47
C GLY A 220 5.00 -7.96 5.71
N SER A 221 4.07 -7.53 4.86
CA SER A 221 3.36 -8.45 3.97
C SER A 221 4.32 -9.11 3.00
N GLU A 222 4.23 -10.44 2.88
CA GLU A 222 4.95 -11.21 1.85
C GLU A 222 4.49 -10.78 0.46
N ILE A 223 5.43 -10.63 -0.47
CA ILE A 223 5.16 -10.30 -1.86
C ILE A 223 5.58 -11.49 -2.73
N VAL A 224 4.64 -12.05 -3.47
CA VAL A 224 4.90 -13.13 -4.42
C VAL A 224 5.04 -12.54 -5.82
N VAL A 225 6.21 -12.72 -6.42
CA VAL A 225 6.53 -12.33 -7.80
C VAL A 225 6.44 -13.58 -8.68
N ARG A 226 5.67 -13.53 -9.76
CA ARG A 226 5.45 -14.64 -10.70
C ARG A 226 5.84 -14.26 -12.11
#